data_AF-A0A158JTI8-F1
#
_entry.id   AF-A0A158JTI8-F1
#
_cell.length_a   1.000
_cell.length_b   1.000
_cell.length_c   1.000
_cell.angle_alpha   90.00
_cell.angle_beta   90.00
_cell.angle_gamma   90.00
#
_symmetry.space_group_name_H-M   'P 1'
#
loop_
_entity.id
_entity.type
_entity.pdbx_description
1 polymer ?
#
loop_
_entity_poly.entity_id
_entity_poly.type
_entity_poly.pdbx_seq_one_letter_code
_entity_poly.pdbx_strand_id
1 'polypeptide(L)'
;MPMEDPNYRELLGLVMQANMAGIAEHSRIIVVGKTPPVLLALPGLAISQLPLVITGKVIDKVHFDHGITRPVLERLYDTIARPKAIYRSETAGGAVVVTFEVRPVSLPVIVALHPGKQLGRKACNVIASIYAKDFAGIEEVWKKRGLLLWELKRKCPAGVTTTEALIAKCGTTP
;
A
#
# COMPACT_ATOMS: atom_id res chain seq x y z
N MET A 1 -13.18 13.22 -4.11
CA MET A 1 -13.20 12.47 -2.85
C MET A 1 -12.81 11.02 -3.15
N PRO A 2 -11.78 10.45 -2.49
CA PRO A 2 -11.60 9.00 -2.43
C PRO A 2 -12.91 8.38 -1.91
N MET A 3 -13.36 7.29 -2.53
CA MET A 3 -14.66 6.68 -2.24
C MET A 3 -14.43 5.20 -1.93
N GLU A 4 -14.23 4.91 -0.65
CA GLU A 4 -14.34 3.56 -0.08
C GLU A 4 -15.73 3.01 -0.41
N ASP A 5 -15.82 1.70 -0.66
CA ASP A 5 -17.12 1.04 -0.82
C ASP A 5 -17.85 1.03 0.53
N PRO A 6 -19.12 1.49 0.60
CA PRO A 6 -19.84 1.58 1.87
C PRO A 6 -20.01 0.22 2.57
N ASN A 7 -19.94 -0.88 1.82
CA ASN A 7 -20.10 -2.23 2.36
C ASN A 7 -18.77 -2.91 2.69
N TYR A 8 -17.63 -2.26 2.39
CA TYR A 8 -16.31 -2.89 2.53
C TYR A 8 -16.08 -3.45 3.94
N ARG A 9 -16.33 -2.64 4.97
CA ARG A 9 -16.04 -3.00 6.36
C ARG A 9 -16.93 -4.11 6.89
N GLU A 10 -18.21 -4.10 6.50
CA GLU A 10 -19.16 -5.15 6.87
C GLU A 10 -18.78 -6.48 6.20
N LEU A 11 -18.50 -6.46 4.89
CA LEU A 11 -18.07 -7.64 4.14
C LEU A 11 -16.73 -8.20 4.65
N LEU A 12 -15.78 -7.32 5.00
CA LEU A 12 -14.53 -7.70 5.65
C LEU A 12 -14.81 -8.43 6.97
N GLY A 13 -15.68 -7.87 7.81
CA GLY A 13 -16.08 -8.47 9.08
C GLY A 13 -16.68 -9.87 8.91
N LEU A 14 -17.58 -10.05 7.94
CA LEU A 14 -18.19 -11.34 7.62
C LEU A 14 -17.16 -12.38 7.16
N VAL A 15 -16.24 -12.00 6.27
CA VAL A 15 -15.18 -12.91 5.80
C VAL A 15 -14.24 -13.30 6.93
N MET A 16 -13.81 -12.35 7.76
CA MET A 16 -12.95 -12.65 8.89
C MET A 16 -13.65 -13.55 9.91
N GLN A 17 -14.93 -13.30 10.19
CA GLN A 17 -15.72 -14.16 11.09
C GLN A 17 -15.87 -15.58 10.54
N ALA A 18 -16.14 -15.73 9.24
CA ALA A 18 -16.23 -17.03 8.58
C ALA A 18 -14.89 -17.78 8.68
N ASN A 19 -13.78 -17.13 8.38
CA ASN A 19 -12.45 -17.73 8.46
C ASN A 19 -12.10 -18.16 9.90
N MET A 20 -12.44 -17.33 10.91
CA MET A 20 -12.27 -17.69 12.33
C MET A 20 -13.11 -18.90 12.75
N ALA A 21 -14.24 -19.12 12.09
CA ALA A 21 -15.07 -20.31 12.27
C ALA A 21 -14.59 -21.52 11.43
N GLY A 22 -13.45 -21.42 10.74
CA GLY A 22 -12.90 -22.46 9.88
C GLY A 22 -13.57 -22.57 8.49
N ILE A 23 -14.40 -21.59 8.11
CA ILE A 23 -15.09 -21.54 6.82
C ILE A 23 -14.29 -20.65 5.87
N ALA A 24 -13.56 -21.27 4.94
CA ALA A 24 -12.71 -20.55 4.00
C ALA A 24 -13.52 -19.85 2.89
N GLU A 25 -13.63 -18.52 2.97
CA GLU A 25 -14.30 -17.67 1.96
C GLU A 25 -13.33 -17.23 0.84
N HIS A 26 -12.44 -18.11 0.39
CA HIS A 26 -11.32 -17.75 -0.49
C HIS A 26 -11.72 -17.11 -1.83
N SER A 27 -12.85 -17.55 -2.39
CA SER A 27 -13.38 -17.06 -3.66
C SER A 27 -14.16 -15.76 -3.53
N ARG A 28 -14.46 -15.31 -2.30
CA ARG A 28 -15.20 -14.07 -2.06
C ARG A 28 -14.38 -12.89 -2.58
N ILE A 29 -14.98 -12.09 -3.45
CA ILE A 29 -14.39 -10.85 -3.94
C ILE A 29 -15.05 -9.70 -3.18
N ILE A 30 -14.23 -8.89 -2.51
CA ILE A 30 -14.68 -7.72 -1.77
C ILE A 30 -14.21 -6.48 -2.51
N VAL A 31 -15.14 -5.58 -2.82
CA VAL A 31 -14.82 -4.26 -3.35
C VAL A 31 -14.36 -3.39 -2.19
N VAL A 32 -13.15 -2.87 -2.28
CA VAL A 32 -12.58 -1.94 -1.29
C VAL A 32 -13.01 -0.51 -1.60
N GLY A 33 -13.11 -0.17 -2.88
CA GLY A 33 -13.60 1.14 -3.33
C GLY A 33 -13.21 1.45 -4.76
N LYS A 34 -13.38 2.71 -5.17
CA LYS A 34 -12.88 3.21 -6.47
C LYS A 34 -11.37 3.36 -6.42
N THR A 35 -10.68 3.12 -7.54
CA THR A 35 -9.22 3.29 -7.60
C THR A 35 -8.83 4.72 -7.21
N PRO A 36 -7.98 4.91 -6.17
CA PRO A 36 -7.57 6.23 -5.73
C PRO A 36 -6.89 7.06 -6.83
N PRO A 37 -7.15 8.39 -6.91
CA PRO A 37 -6.56 9.26 -7.92
C PRO A 37 -5.03 9.23 -7.98
N VAL A 38 -4.37 9.05 -6.83
CA VAL A 38 -2.90 8.96 -6.77
C VAL A 38 -2.33 7.80 -7.60
N LEU A 39 -3.08 6.70 -7.76
CA LEU A 39 -2.67 5.57 -8.58
C LEU A 39 -2.95 5.79 -10.07
N LEU A 40 -4.03 6.52 -10.40
CA LEU A 40 -4.41 6.85 -11.77
C LEU A 40 -3.47 7.89 -12.40
N ALA A 41 -2.85 8.72 -11.59
CA ALA A 41 -1.92 9.76 -12.04
C ALA A 41 -0.49 9.24 -12.34
N LEU A 42 -0.20 7.97 -12.09
CA LEU A 42 1.15 7.42 -12.21
C LEU A 42 1.48 7.08 -13.67
N PRO A 43 2.50 7.69 -14.26
CA PRO A 43 2.91 7.37 -15.63
C PRO A 43 3.47 5.95 -15.72
N GLY A 44 3.15 5.28 -16.81
CA GLY A 44 3.70 3.96 -17.14
C GLY A 44 3.12 2.79 -16.34
N LEU A 45 2.06 2.98 -15.57
CA LEU A 45 1.25 1.88 -15.04
C LEU A 45 -0.07 1.80 -15.80
N ALA A 46 -0.48 0.59 -16.20
CA ALA A 46 -1.77 0.36 -16.85
C ALA A 46 -2.94 0.34 -15.85
N ILE A 47 -2.91 1.22 -14.84
CA ILE A 47 -3.98 1.33 -13.84
C ILE A 47 -5.08 2.22 -14.43
N SER A 48 -6.23 1.61 -14.72
CA SER A 48 -7.44 2.31 -15.17
C SER A 48 -8.42 2.51 -14.03
N GLN A 49 -9.47 3.31 -14.25
CA GLN A 49 -10.54 3.54 -13.26
C GLN A 49 -11.47 2.32 -13.16
N LEU A 50 -10.95 1.24 -12.57
CA LEU A 50 -11.64 0.00 -12.27
C LEU A 50 -11.88 -0.11 -10.75
N PRO A 51 -12.79 -0.99 -10.29
CA PRO A 51 -12.93 -1.29 -8.87
C PRO A 51 -11.61 -1.80 -8.28
N LEU A 52 -11.23 -1.24 -7.13
CA LEU A 52 -10.15 -1.79 -6.30
C LEU A 52 -10.74 -2.90 -5.44
N VAL A 53 -10.20 -4.10 -5.54
CA VAL A 53 -10.77 -5.29 -4.90
C VAL A 53 -9.71 -6.11 -4.17
N ILE A 54 -10.16 -6.85 -3.17
CA ILE A 54 -9.36 -7.84 -2.43
C ILE A 54 -10.16 -9.14 -2.36
N THR A 55 -9.48 -10.29 -2.33
CA THR A 55 -10.15 -11.60 -2.22
C THR A 55 -10.12 -12.09 -0.77
N GLY A 56 -11.08 -12.93 -0.39
CA GLY A 56 -11.10 -13.57 0.91
C GLY A 56 -9.84 -14.40 1.17
N LYS A 57 -9.25 -15.00 0.12
CA LYS A 57 -7.95 -15.68 0.21
C LYS A 57 -6.82 -14.75 0.64
N VAL A 58 -6.79 -13.52 0.11
CA VAL A 58 -5.79 -12.54 0.50
C VAL A 58 -6.06 -12.05 1.92
N ILE A 59 -7.32 -11.78 2.28
CA ILE A 59 -7.70 -11.39 3.66
C ILE A 59 -7.25 -12.44 4.68
N ASP A 60 -7.53 -13.71 4.39
CA ASP A 60 -7.17 -14.85 5.23
C ASP A 60 -5.66 -14.90 5.47
N LYS A 61 -4.89 -14.95 4.39
CA LYS A 61 -3.42 -14.97 4.42
C LYS A 61 -2.85 -13.76 5.16
N VAL A 62 -3.38 -12.57 4.88
CA VAL A 62 -2.88 -11.31 5.46
C VAL A 62 -3.14 -11.27 6.97
N HIS A 63 -4.26 -11.84 7.42
CA HIS A 63 -4.60 -11.89 8.83
C HIS A 63 -3.78 -12.96 9.58
N PHE A 64 -3.76 -14.19 9.08
CA PHE A 64 -3.16 -15.33 9.78
C PHE A 64 -1.65 -15.47 9.56
N ASP A 65 -1.15 -15.24 8.34
CA ASP A 65 0.29 -15.43 8.03
C ASP A 65 1.11 -14.16 8.30
N HIS A 66 0.50 -12.99 8.10
CA HIS A 66 1.19 -11.70 8.19
C HIS A 66 0.84 -10.88 9.44
N GLY A 67 -0.09 -11.38 10.27
CA GLY A 67 -0.46 -10.73 11.54
C GLY A 67 -1.09 -9.34 11.37
N ILE A 68 -1.59 -9.01 10.18
CA ILE A 68 -2.24 -7.72 9.95
C ILE A 68 -3.63 -7.76 10.59
N THR A 69 -3.87 -6.83 11.50
CA THR A 69 -5.09 -6.81 12.30
C THR A 69 -6.27 -6.24 11.52
N ARG A 70 -7.49 -6.61 11.93
CA ARG A 70 -8.74 -6.08 11.36
C ARG A 70 -8.77 -4.54 11.28
N PRO A 71 -8.39 -3.77 12.33
CA PRO A 71 -8.38 -2.31 12.24
C PRO A 71 -7.45 -1.75 11.16
N VAL A 72 -6.36 -2.46 10.82
CA VAL A 72 -5.48 -2.06 9.71
C VAL A 72 -6.17 -2.32 8.37
N LEU A 73 -6.80 -3.50 8.22
CA LEU A 73 -7.56 -3.84 7.01
C LEU A 73 -8.78 -2.92 6.81
N GLU A 74 -9.47 -2.51 7.86
CA GLU A 74 -10.59 -1.55 7.78
C GLU A 74 -10.16 -0.17 7.30
N ARG A 75 -8.88 0.21 7.47
CA ARG A 75 -8.30 1.47 6.98
C ARG A 75 -7.55 1.31 5.66
N LEU A 76 -7.63 0.14 5.03
CA LEU A 76 -6.85 -0.21 3.84
C LEU A 76 -7.04 0.80 2.71
N TYR A 77 -8.29 1.20 2.45
CA TYR A 77 -8.59 2.17 1.39
C TYR A 77 -7.86 3.50 1.61
N ASP A 78 -8.03 4.07 2.80
CA ASP A 78 -7.38 5.32 3.20
C ASP A 78 -5.85 5.24 3.10
N THR A 79 -5.31 4.09 3.50
CA THR A 79 -3.88 3.84 3.50
C THR A 79 -3.32 3.78 2.07
N ILE A 80 -4.04 3.15 1.14
CA ILE A 80 -3.66 3.12 -0.28
C ILE A 80 -3.84 4.50 -0.93
N ALA A 81 -4.88 5.24 -0.53
CA ALA A 81 -5.16 6.57 -1.07
C ALA A 81 -4.17 7.65 -0.61
N ARG A 82 -3.45 7.41 0.51
CA ARG A 82 -2.46 8.31 1.10
C ARG A 82 -1.12 7.60 1.38
N PRO A 83 -0.43 7.11 0.34
CA PRO A 83 0.78 6.34 0.53
C PRO A 83 1.98 7.22 0.91
N LYS A 84 3.02 6.60 1.46
CA LYS A 84 4.34 7.23 1.64
C LYS A 84 5.07 7.29 0.30
N ALA A 85 5.06 6.19 -0.45
CA ALA A 85 5.69 6.06 -1.75
C ALA A 85 5.03 4.96 -2.58
N ILE A 86 5.19 5.02 -3.89
CA ILE A 86 4.67 4.06 -4.84
C ILE A 86 5.78 3.69 -5.81
N TYR A 87 5.96 2.38 -6.00
CA TYR A 87 6.98 1.80 -6.85
C TYR A 87 6.34 0.95 -7.93
N ARG A 88 7.04 0.78 -9.05
CA ARG A 88 6.71 -0.21 -10.06
C ARG A 88 7.02 -1.61 -9.52
N SER A 89 6.07 -2.54 -9.67
CA SER A 89 6.30 -3.96 -9.38
C SER A 89 7.16 -4.59 -10.48
N GLU A 90 8.32 -5.14 -10.12
CA GLU A 90 9.20 -5.86 -11.06
C GLU A 90 8.58 -7.18 -11.55
N THR A 91 7.81 -7.86 -10.69
CA THR A 91 7.36 -9.24 -10.95
C THR A 91 5.97 -9.34 -11.56
N ALA A 92 5.13 -8.31 -11.41
CA ALA A 92 3.71 -8.41 -11.78
C ALA A 92 3.20 -7.33 -12.73
N GLY A 93 4.08 -6.44 -13.22
CA GLY A 93 3.68 -5.33 -14.12
C GLY A 93 2.69 -4.34 -13.47
N GLY A 94 2.58 -4.36 -12.14
CA GLY A 94 1.66 -3.55 -11.36
C GLY A 94 2.37 -2.52 -10.47
N ALA A 95 1.73 -2.17 -9.36
CA ALA A 95 2.27 -1.21 -8.40
C ALA A 95 2.56 -1.88 -7.05
N VAL A 96 3.60 -1.39 -6.37
CA VAL A 96 3.84 -1.65 -4.96
C VAL A 96 3.65 -0.35 -4.21
N VAL A 97 2.63 -0.31 -3.37
CA VAL A 97 2.27 0.84 -2.54
C VAL A 97 2.89 0.66 -1.17
N VAL A 98 3.68 1.64 -0.74
CA VAL A 98 4.35 1.65 0.55
C VAL A 98 3.71 2.69 1.43
N THR A 99 3.33 2.28 2.63
CA THR A 99 2.60 3.11 3.59
C THR A 99 3.56 3.63 4.66
N PHE A 100 3.05 4.51 5.53
CA PHE A 100 3.75 4.82 6.77
C PHE A 100 3.71 3.63 7.72
N GLU A 101 4.54 3.67 8.76
CA GLU A 101 4.42 2.76 9.90
C GLU A 101 2.99 2.79 10.43
N VAL A 102 2.39 1.61 10.51
CA VAL A 102 1.03 1.47 11.03
C VAL A 102 1.14 0.84 12.42
N ARG A 103 0.68 1.55 13.46
CA ARG A 103 0.52 0.93 14.78
C ARG A 103 -0.62 -0.12 14.71
N PRO A 104 -0.49 -1.29 15.36
CA PRO A 104 0.57 -1.71 16.29
C PRO A 104 1.79 -2.38 15.65
N VAL A 105 1.84 -2.49 14.32
CA VAL A 105 2.82 -3.33 13.60
C VAL A 105 4.23 -2.71 13.56
N SER A 106 4.38 -1.41 13.84
CA SER A 106 5.67 -0.66 13.95
C SER A 106 6.60 -0.78 12.74
N LEU A 107 6.07 -1.29 11.62
CA LEU A 107 6.74 -1.40 10.34
C LEU A 107 5.83 -0.79 9.26
N PRO A 108 6.41 -0.28 8.16
CA PRO A 108 5.65 0.05 6.96
C PRO A 108 4.84 -1.16 6.47
N VAL A 109 3.60 -0.91 6.06
CA VAL A 109 2.81 -1.90 5.34
C VAL A 109 3.07 -1.74 3.84
N ILE A 110 3.28 -2.85 3.16
CA ILE A 110 3.46 -2.94 1.72
C ILE A 110 2.20 -3.57 1.14
N VAL A 111 1.60 -2.90 0.16
CA VAL A 111 0.43 -3.37 -0.58
C VAL A 111 0.79 -3.55 -2.05
N ALA A 112 0.71 -4.78 -2.56
CA ALA A 112 0.94 -5.06 -3.97
C ALA A 112 -0.37 -5.04 -4.75
N LEU A 113 -0.38 -4.35 -5.90
CA LEU A 113 -1.55 -4.15 -6.75
C LEU A 113 -1.29 -4.70 -8.16
N HIS A 114 -2.22 -5.50 -8.67
CA HIS A 114 -2.23 -5.97 -10.05
C HIS A 114 -3.35 -5.27 -10.83
N PRO A 115 -3.03 -4.41 -11.81
CA PRO A 115 -4.04 -3.71 -12.60
C PRO A 115 -4.78 -4.63 -13.56
N GLY A 116 -6.03 -4.29 -13.87
CA GLY A 116 -6.79 -4.85 -15.00
C GLY A 116 -6.98 -6.37 -14.98
N LYS A 117 -6.90 -7.01 -13.81
CA LYS A 117 -7.11 -8.46 -13.69
C LYS A 117 -8.58 -8.80 -13.83
N GLN A 118 -8.85 -9.83 -14.63
CA GLN A 118 -10.19 -10.39 -14.75
C GLN A 118 -10.52 -11.21 -13.50
N LEU A 119 -11.54 -10.81 -12.74
CA LEU A 119 -12.11 -11.58 -11.65
C LEU A 119 -13.59 -11.84 -11.93
N GLY A 120 -13.91 -13.10 -12.24
CA GLY A 120 -15.21 -13.47 -12.78
C GLY A 120 -15.48 -12.75 -14.10
N ARG A 121 -16.59 -12.00 -14.16
CA ARG A 121 -17.02 -11.26 -15.36
C ARG A 121 -16.56 -9.79 -15.39
N LYS A 122 -15.79 -9.33 -14.40
CA LYS A 122 -15.35 -7.92 -14.30
C LYS A 122 -13.83 -7.80 -14.32
N ALA A 123 -13.34 -6.76 -14.99
CA ALA A 123 -11.95 -6.32 -14.86
C ALA A 123 -11.82 -5.43 -13.60
N CYS A 124 -10.80 -5.72 -12.78
CA CYS A 124 -10.57 -5.05 -11.51
C CYS A 124 -9.09 -4.73 -11.30
N ASN A 125 -8.81 -3.75 -10.45
CA ASN A 125 -7.49 -3.57 -9.87
C ASN A 125 -7.43 -4.40 -8.58
N VAL A 126 -6.55 -5.40 -8.52
CA VAL A 126 -6.56 -6.43 -7.48
C VAL A 126 -5.44 -6.20 -6.47
N ILE A 127 -5.80 -6.13 -5.20
CA ILE A 127 -4.85 -6.21 -4.09
C ILE A 127 -4.37 -7.65 -3.98
N ALA A 128 -3.13 -7.89 -4.37
CA ALA A 128 -2.54 -9.22 -4.47
C ALA A 128 -1.90 -9.70 -3.17
N SER A 129 -1.34 -8.78 -2.38
CA SER A 129 -0.75 -9.07 -1.08
C SER A 129 -0.65 -7.82 -0.22
N ILE A 130 -0.69 -8.01 1.09
CA ILE A 130 -0.46 -6.98 2.09
C ILE A 130 0.45 -7.59 3.17
N TYR A 131 1.54 -6.92 3.53
CA TYR A 131 2.40 -7.41 4.60
C TYR A 131 3.22 -6.28 5.20
N ALA A 132 3.62 -6.45 6.45
CA ALA A 132 4.55 -5.54 7.10
C ALA A 132 5.98 -5.89 6.72
N LYS A 133 6.83 -4.89 6.46
CA LYS A 133 8.24 -5.14 6.16
C LYS A 133 9.10 -3.96 6.56
N ASP A 134 10.27 -4.25 7.13
CA ASP A 134 11.32 -3.25 7.23
C ASP A 134 11.72 -2.80 5.83
N PHE A 135 11.50 -1.52 5.56
CA PHE A 135 11.61 -0.94 4.24
C PHE A 135 12.93 -0.19 4.05
N ALA A 136 13.72 0.08 5.09
CA ALA A 136 14.87 1.00 4.99
C ALA A 136 15.90 0.55 3.93
N GLY A 137 16.37 -0.70 3.99
CA GLY A 137 17.34 -1.22 3.03
C GLY A 137 16.74 -1.50 1.63
N ILE A 138 15.46 -1.85 1.57
CA ILE A 138 14.77 -2.16 0.31
C ILE A 138 14.45 -0.89 -0.48
N GLU A 139 14.11 0.19 0.23
CA GLU A 139 13.84 1.51 -0.34
C GLU A 139 15.00 1.98 -1.20
N GLU A 140 16.22 1.90 -0.69
CA GLU A 140 17.42 2.30 -1.41
C GLU A 140 17.65 1.46 -2.68
N VAL A 141 17.49 0.14 -2.57
CA VAL A 141 17.66 -0.77 -3.71
C VAL A 141 16.64 -0.45 -4.81
N TRP A 142 15.37 -0.26 -4.46
CA TRP A 142 14.33 0.05 -5.44
C TRP A 142 14.50 1.43 -6.07
N LYS A 143 14.95 2.42 -5.30
CA LYS A 143 15.31 3.75 -5.84
C LYS A 143 16.48 3.65 -6.81
N LYS A 144 17.55 2.92 -6.46
CA LYS A 144 18.72 2.70 -7.34
C LYS A 144 18.34 1.97 -8.64
N ARG A 145 17.34 1.09 -8.59
CA ARG A 145 16.77 0.40 -9.76
C ARG A 145 15.79 1.24 -10.58
N GLY A 146 15.52 2.49 -10.18
CA GLY A 146 14.59 3.36 -10.91
C GLY A 146 13.12 2.94 -10.80
N LEU A 147 12.75 2.18 -9.76
CA LEU A 147 11.37 1.68 -9.60
C LEU A 147 10.43 2.72 -8.97
N LEU A 148 10.98 3.81 -8.40
CA LEU A 148 10.18 4.84 -7.76
C LEU A 148 9.31 5.58 -8.80
N LEU A 149 8.00 5.56 -8.60
CA LEU A 149 7.04 6.27 -9.45
C LEU A 149 6.56 7.56 -8.79
N TRP A 150 6.39 7.53 -7.47
CA TRP A 150 5.91 8.67 -6.69
C TRP A 150 6.34 8.54 -5.24
N GLU A 151 6.66 9.64 -4.58
CA GLU A 151 6.86 9.70 -3.14
C GLU A 151 6.25 10.96 -2.55
N LEU A 152 5.71 10.84 -1.34
CA LEU A 152 5.27 11.99 -0.58
C LEU A 152 6.49 12.83 -0.22
N LYS A 153 6.62 14.00 -0.83
CA LYS A 153 7.62 14.99 -0.42
C LYS A 153 7.32 15.40 1.01
N ARG A 154 8.20 15.06 1.96
CA ARG A 154 8.14 15.66 3.30
C ARG A 154 8.36 17.17 3.12
N LYS A 155 7.50 17.99 3.71
CA LYS A 155 7.86 19.39 3.90
C LYS A 155 9.07 19.41 4.83
N CYS A 156 10.18 20.00 4.39
CA CYS A 156 11.17 20.51 5.33
C CYS A 156 10.43 21.48 6.28
N PRO A 157 10.67 21.43 7.60
CA PRO A 157 10.22 22.51 8.47
C PRO A 157 10.77 23.81 7.88
N ALA A 158 9.88 24.76 7.58
CA ALA A 158 10.28 26.09 7.16
C ALA A 158 11.07 26.71 8.32
N GLY A 159 12.40 26.72 8.23
CA GLY A 159 13.25 27.12 9.34
C GLY A 159 14.73 26.79 9.19
N VAL A 160 15.15 25.97 8.23
CA VAL A 160 16.59 25.85 7.90
C VAL A 160 16.88 26.76 6.71
N THR A 161 17.03 28.05 7.00
CA THR A 161 17.67 28.99 6.07
C THR A 161 19.12 28.58 5.88
N THR A 162 19.43 28.22 4.65
CA THR A 162 20.76 27.93 4.13
C THR A 162 21.67 29.14 4.26
N THR A 163 22.36 29.31 5.40
CA THR A 163 23.64 30.06 5.47
C THR A 163 24.60 29.66 6.61
N GLU A 164 24.31 28.64 7.44
CA GLU A 164 25.24 28.23 8.52
C GLU A 164 25.75 26.77 8.44
N ALA A 165 25.40 26.02 7.40
CA ALA A 165 25.84 24.62 7.25
C ALA A 165 27.17 24.44 6.49
N LEU A 166 27.94 25.51 6.25
CA LEU A 166 29.21 25.46 5.51
C LEU A 166 30.46 25.79 6.34
N ILE A 167 30.37 26.04 7.65
CA ILE A 167 31.57 26.32 8.48
C ILE A 167 31.96 25.15 9.42
N ALA A 168 31.07 24.18 9.69
CA ALA A 168 31.41 23.08 10.60
C ALA A 168 32.14 21.87 9.96
N LYS A 169 32.96 22.08 8.91
CA LYS A 169 33.74 21.00 8.27
C LYS A 169 35.16 21.37 7.81
N CYS A 170 35.84 22.33 8.45
CA CYS A 170 37.29 22.49 8.30
C CYS A 170 38.00 22.78 9.64
N GLY A 171 38.83 21.80 10.08
CA GLY A 171 39.92 21.95 11.05
C GLY A 171 39.51 21.81 12.53
N THR A 172 40.28 21.22 13.44
CA THR A 172 41.51 20.40 13.40
C THR A 172 41.59 19.77 14.80
N THR A 173 42.20 18.59 14.90
CA THR A 173 42.58 17.91 16.14
C THR A 173 43.46 18.80 17.04
N PRO A 174 43.51 18.50 18.34
CA PRO A 174 44.75 17.92 18.87
C PRO A 174 44.54 16.57 19.55
#